data_AF-A0A9D3X2Z2-F1
#
_entry.id   AF-A0A9D3X2Z2-F1
#
_cell.length_a   1.000
_cell.length_b   1.000
_cell.length_c   1.000
_cell.angle_alpha   90.00
_cell.angle_beta   90.00
_cell.angle_gamma   90.00
#
_symmetry.space_group_name_H-M   'P 1'
#
loop_
_entity.id
_entity.type
_entity.pdbx_description
1 polymer ?
#
loop_
_entity_poly.entity_id
_entity_poly.type
_entity_poly.pdbx_seq_one_letter_code
_entity_poly.pdbx_strand_id
1 'polypeptide(L)'
;MSSCSSDQSPSSSACGNIPLTPAQQQAAAVGAEQDWAAAKAFYDNLVSTKRPRPPKPQNAITVAVSSRALFDMVKDRKIYEEEGVETYVKYQEENENVPLKPGPAFYFVKALEQVNARLRELYPNDEELFDIVLMTNNHAQVGVRLINSINHYSLSIERFCMTGGESPIGYLTAYLTNLYLSADSEKVQEAIEAGIASATMFTANKDIPYCDKQLRVAFDGDAVLFSDESEQIVKEHGLDRFFEHEQMNENKPLAQGPLKGFLEDLGKLQKKFYAKDERLDCPIRTYLVTARSAASSGARVLKTLRSWGLEIDEALFLAGAPKGPILVKIRPHIFFDDQMFHIEGAQQLGTVAAHVPYGIGQKYYKSKPKDDTVKK
;
A
#
# COMPACT_ATOMS: atom_id res chain seq x y z
N MET A 1 -63.80 58.82 -14.89
CA MET A 1 -63.44 60.12 -14.26
C MET A 1 -63.75 60.01 -12.78
N SER A 2 -62.74 60.29 -11.93
CA SER A 2 -62.74 60.34 -10.45
C SER A 2 -63.17 59.09 -9.68
N SER A 3 -62.55 58.69 -8.57
CA SER A 3 -61.40 59.20 -7.79
C SER A 3 -61.13 58.20 -6.66
N CYS A 4 -59.87 57.90 -6.34
CA CYS A 4 -59.49 57.50 -4.99
C CYS A 4 -57.98 57.72 -4.77
N SER A 5 -57.65 58.34 -3.65
CA SER A 5 -56.33 58.86 -3.28
C SER A 5 -55.60 57.95 -2.26
N SER A 6 -54.27 57.91 -2.40
CA SER A 6 -53.18 57.89 -1.40
C SER A 6 -53.15 56.95 -0.17
N ASP A 7 -52.01 56.24 -0.10
CA ASP A 7 -51.13 55.93 1.06
C ASP A 7 -51.54 54.90 2.14
N GLN A 8 -50.87 53.73 2.14
CA GLN A 8 -49.76 53.38 3.06
C GLN A 8 -49.33 51.91 2.87
N SER A 9 -48.03 51.67 2.93
CA SER A 9 -47.33 50.37 2.78
C SER A 9 -47.18 49.63 4.11
N PRO A 10 -46.94 48.31 4.08
CA PRO A 10 -45.97 47.72 5.01
C PRO A 10 -44.91 46.87 4.29
N SER A 11 -43.70 46.95 4.85
CA SER A 11 -42.45 46.34 4.42
C SER A 11 -42.41 44.82 4.64
N SER A 12 -41.78 44.13 3.68
CA SER A 12 -41.43 42.71 3.70
C SER A 12 -40.30 42.42 4.70
N SER A 13 -40.52 41.47 5.62
CA SER A 13 -39.51 40.98 6.56
C SER A 13 -38.50 40.06 5.88
N ALA A 14 -37.22 40.44 5.96
CA ALA A 14 -36.08 39.63 5.56
C ALA A 14 -35.83 38.52 6.61
N CYS A 15 -35.84 37.25 6.19
CA CYS A 15 -35.28 36.15 6.97
C CYS A 15 -33.75 36.29 6.99
N GLY A 16 -33.22 36.92 8.04
CA GLY A 16 -31.79 36.91 8.34
C GLY A 16 -31.38 35.57 8.95
N ASN A 17 -30.38 34.90 8.35
CA ASN A 17 -29.63 33.85 9.03
C ASN A 17 -28.86 34.49 10.19
N ILE A 18 -29.39 34.35 11.40
CA ILE A 18 -28.69 34.78 12.63
C ILE A 18 -27.56 33.77 12.88
N PRO A 19 -26.28 34.21 12.95
CA PRO A 19 -25.19 33.32 13.33
C PRO A 19 -25.44 32.74 14.73
N LEU A 20 -25.32 31.41 14.86
CA LEU A 20 -25.45 30.75 16.14
C LEU A 20 -24.46 31.36 17.14
N THR A 21 -24.95 31.73 18.31
CA THR A 21 -24.09 32.18 19.42
C THR A 21 -23.11 31.07 19.82
N PRO A 22 -21.94 31.39 20.41
CA PRO A 22 -20.98 30.38 20.85
C PRO A 22 -21.60 29.30 21.75
N ALA A 23 -22.56 29.67 22.61
CA ALA A 23 -23.30 28.73 23.45
C ALA A 23 -24.21 27.78 22.66
N GLN A 24 -24.83 28.26 21.58
CA GLN A 24 -25.67 27.43 20.70
C GLN A 24 -24.83 26.51 19.80
N GLN A 25 -23.64 26.97 19.37
CA GLN A 25 -22.68 26.12 18.65
C GLN A 25 -22.14 25.00 19.56
N GLN A 26 -21.87 25.32 20.83
CA GLN A 26 -21.42 24.34 21.81
C GLN A 26 -22.51 23.34 22.18
N ALA A 27 -23.76 23.79 22.34
CA ALA A 27 -24.91 22.89 22.55
C ALA A 27 -25.18 22.00 21.32
N ALA A 28 -25.04 22.52 20.10
CA ALA A 28 -25.18 21.74 18.87
C ALA A 28 -24.03 20.73 18.70
N ALA A 29 -22.80 21.08 19.07
CA ALA A 29 -21.66 20.17 19.05
C ALA A 29 -21.84 19.03 20.07
N VAL A 30 -22.28 19.34 21.30
CA VAL A 30 -22.56 18.34 22.33
C VAL A 30 -23.73 17.43 21.93
N GLY A 31 -24.79 17.99 21.33
CA GLY A 31 -25.91 17.21 20.80
C GLY A 31 -25.50 16.28 19.65
N ALA A 32 -24.68 16.77 18.72
CA ALA A 32 -24.13 15.96 17.63
C ALA A 32 -23.19 14.85 18.14
N GLU A 33 -22.43 15.11 19.21
CA GLU A 33 -21.54 14.12 19.84
C GLU A 33 -22.33 13.02 20.57
N GLN A 34 -23.46 13.38 21.22
CA GLN A 34 -24.39 12.42 21.84
C GLN A 34 -25.12 11.58 20.79
N ASP A 35 -25.62 12.19 19.71
CA ASP A 35 -26.24 11.48 18.59
C ASP A 35 -25.23 10.55 17.90
N TRP A 36 -23.97 10.98 17.78
CA TRP A 36 -22.90 10.14 17.24
C TRP A 36 -22.55 8.98 18.18
N ALA A 37 -22.51 9.20 19.49
CA ALA A 37 -22.27 8.13 20.47
C ALA A 37 -23.40 7.09 20.48
N ALA A 38 -24.65 7.53 20.36
CA ALA A 38 -25.82 6.66 20.25
C ALA A 38 -25.83 5.88 18.92
N ALA A 39 -25.54 6.54 17.80
CA ALA A 39 -25.41 5.89 16.49
C ALA A 39 -24.25 4.87 16.49
N LYS A 40 -23.11 5.22 17.09
CA LYS A 40 -21.96 4.33 17.25
C LYS A 40 -22.33 3.08 18.05
N ALA A 41 -23.01 3.24 19.19
CA ALA A 41 -23.47 2.10 20.00
C ALA A 41 -24.47 1.21 19.25
N PHE A 42 -25.35 1.79 18.43
CA PHE A 42 -26.27 1.04 17.59
C PHE A 42 -25.54 0.24 16.50
N TYR A 43 -24.60 0.86 15.78
CA TYR A 43 -23.78 0.17 14.77
C TYR A 43 -22.85 -0.87 15.40
N ASP A 44 -22.31 -0.61 16.58
CA ASP A 44 -21.48 -1.57 17.31
C ASP A 44 -22.26 -2.85 17.69
N ASN A 45 -23.57 -2.76 17.88
CA ASN A 45 -24.44 -3.91 18.15
C ASN A 45 -24.94 -4.65 16.90
N LEU A 46 -24.73 -4.12 15.69
CA LEU A 46 -24.98 -4.84 14.44
C LEU A 46 -23.83 -5.83 14.20
N VAL A 47 -23.98 -7.04 14.74
CA VAL A 47 -23.02 -8.15 14.54
C VAL A 47 -23.58 -9.10 13.48
N SER A 48 -22.97 -9.10 12.29
CA SER A 48 -23.19 -10.15 11.30
C SER A 48 -22.47 -11.42 11.74
N THR A 49 -23.18 -12.55 11.78
CA THR A 49 -22.60 -13.86 12.12
C THR A 49 -21.85 -14.52 10.96
N LYS A 50 -21.87 -13.92 9.76
CA LYS A 50 -21.33 -14.53 8.53
C LYS A 50 -19.97 -13.97 8.09
N ARG A 51 -19.60 -12.74 8.49
CA ARG A 51 -18.32 -12.12 8.14
C ARG A 51 -17.69 -11.48 9.39
N PRO A 52 -16.39 -11.71 9.66
CA PRO A 52 -15.71 -11.04 10.76
C PRO A 52 -15.74 -9.52 10.55
N ARG A 53 -15.96 -8.74 11.61
CA ARG A 53 -15.91 -7.28 11.52
C ARG A 53 -14.50 -6.83 11.08
N PRO A 54 -14.36 -5.87 10.15
CA PRO A 54 -13.07 -5.28 9.84
C PRO A 54 -12.49 -4.58 11.10
N PRO A 55 -11.16 -4.57 11.27
CA PRO A 55 -10.55 -3.85 12.37
C PRO A 55 -10.83 -2.35 12.28
N LYS A 56 -10.79 -1.64 13.41
CA LYS A 56 -10.89 -0.17 13.37
C LYS A 56 -9.63 0.39 12.71
N PRO A 57 -9.74 1.36 11.79
CA PRO A 57 -8.59 1.85 11.01
C PRO A 57 -7.41 2.32 11.85
N GLN A 58 -7.67 2.98 12.98
CA GLN A 58 -6.66 3.48 13.92
C GLN A 58 -5.82 2.40 14.62
N ASN A 59 -6.31 1.17 14.65
CA ASN A 59 -5.67 0.02 15.30
C ASN A 59 -5.12 -0.99 14.28
N ALA A 60 -5.48 -0.84 13.00
CA ALA A 60 -5.15 -1.77 11.93
C ALA A 60 -3.87 -1.37 11.22
N ILE A 61 -3.26 -2.35 10.55
CA ILE A 61 -2.19 -2.12 9.57
C ILE A 61 -2.87 -1.97 8.21
N THR A 62 -3.01 -0.73 7.74
CA THR A 62 -3.76 -0.44 6.52
C THR A 62 -2.90 -0.67 5.28
N VAL A 63 -3.33 -1.61 4.43
CA VAL A 63 -2.71 -1.90 3.13
C VAL A 63 -3.66 -1.44 2.03
N ALA A 64 -3.33 -0.32 1.39
CA ALA A 64 -4.08 0.19 0.26
C ALA A 64 -3.56 -0.43 -1.04
N VAL A 65 -4.46 -0.97 -1.86
CA VAL A 65 -4.14 -1.56 -3.17
C VAL A 65 -4.93 -0.86 -4.26
N SER A 66 -4.29 -0.54 -5.38
CA SER A 66 -5.03 0.00 -6.53
C SER A 66 -5.76 -1.08 -7.32
N SER A 67 -6.84 -0.69 -8.01
CA SER A 67 -7.65 -1.65 -8.80
C SER A 67 -6.81 -2.41 -9.83
N ARG A 68 -5.86 -1.74 -10.48
CA ARG A 68 -4.93 -2.33 -11.46
C ARG A 68 -3.81 -3.18 -10.82
N ALA A 69 -3.55 -3.01 -9.53
CA ALA A 69 -2.64 -3.88 -8.79
C ALA A 69 -3.37 -5.13 -8.29
N LEU A 70 -4.61 -4.98 -7.82
CA LEU A 70 -5.42 -6.09 -7.30
C LEU A 70 -5.94 -7.00 -8.43
N PHE A 71 -6.34 -6.42 -9.55
CA PHE A 71 -6.94 -7.12 -10.68
C PHE A 71 -6.19 -6.83 -11.98
N ASP A 72 -6.17 -7.82 -12.89
CA ASP A 72 -5.72 -7.61 -14.25
C ASP A 72 -6.77 -6.80 -15.01
N MET A 73 -6.40 -5.55 -15.27
CA MET A 73 -7.19 -4.56 -15.98
C MET A 73 -6.42 -4.02 -17.20
N VAL A 74 -5.49 -4.80 -17.78
CA VAL A 74 -4.67 -4.34 -18.91
C VAL A 74 -5.53 -3.96 -20.11
N LYS A 75 -6.51 -4.81 -20.47
CA LYS A 75 -7.45 -4.53 -21.57
C LYS A 75 -8.30 -3.29 -21.27
N ASP A 76 -8.80 -3.21 -20.05
CA ASP A 76 -9.66 -2.14 -19.55
C ASP A 76 -8.93 -0.78 -19.60
N ARG A 77 -7.66 -0.75 -19.21
CA ARG A 77 -6.81 0.43 -19.31
C ARG A 77 -6.57 0.84 -20.77
N LYS A 78 -6.35 -0.12 -21.67
CA LYS A 78 -6.19 0.16 -23.10
C LYS A 78 -7.41 0.88 -23.68
N ILE A 79 -8.62 0.44 -23.33
CA ILE A 79 -9.87 1.10 -23.73
C ILE A 79 -9.92 2.54 -23.19
N TYR A 80 -9.56 2.74 -21.92
CA TYR A 80 -9.52 4.09 -21.34
C TYR A 80 -8.53 5.02 -22.07
N GLU A 81 -7.33 4.53 -22.37
CA GLU A 81 -6.27 5.32 -23.00
C GLU A 81 -6.54 5.61 -24.49
N GLU A 82 -7.12 4.67 -25.22
CA GLU A 82 -7.36 4.78 -26.67
C GLU A 82 -8.74 5.39 -26.99
N GLU A 83 -9.77 5.08 -26.21
CA GLU A 83 -11.17 5.38 -26.52
C GLU A 83 -11.84 6.33 -25.51
N GLY A 84 -11.13 6.70 -24.44
CA GLY A 84 -11.57 7.69 -23.45
C GLY A 84 -12.50 7.15 -22.36
N VAL A 85 -12.85 8.04 -21.42
CA VAL A 85 -13.58 7.69 -20.18
C VAL A 85 -14.99 7.17 -20.42
N GLU A 86 -15.73 7.73 -21.38
CA GLU A 86 -17.13 7.34 -21.64
C GLU A 86 -17.22 5.89 -22.16
N THR A 87 -16.38 5.55 -23.14
CA THR A 87 -16.31 4.20 -23.71
C THR A 87 -15.83 3.19 -22.67
N TYR A 88 -14.85 3.60 -21.85
CA TYR A 88 -14.39 2.80 -20.73
C TYR A 88 -15.49 2.51 -19.71
N VAL A 89 -16.24 3.52 -19.27
CA VAL A 89 -17.34 3.35 -18.31
C VAL A 89 -18.41 2.42 -18.86
N LYS A 90 -18.85 2.63 -20.10
CA LYS A 90 -19.82 1.76 -20.77
C LYS A 90 -19.33 0.31 -20.85
N TYR A 91 -18.06 0.10 -21.20
CA TYR A 91 -17.47 -1.23 -21.21
C TYR A 91 -17.48 -1.88 -19.82
N GLN A 92 -17.21 -1.13 -18.75
CA GLN A 92 -17.27 -1.67 -17.38
C GLN A 92 -18.69 -2.05 -16.96
N GLU A 93 -19.70 -1.25 -17.34
CA GLU A 93 -21.11 -1.53 -17.08
C GLU A 93 -21.58 -2.79 -17.82
N GLU A 94 -21.30 -2.90 -19.12
CA GLU A 94 -21.64 -4.08 -19.93
C GLU A 94 -20.99 -5.38 -19.42
N ASN A 95 -19.86 -5.26 -18.72
CA ASN A 95 -19.09 -6.38 -18.18
C ASN A 95 -19.15 -6.48 -16.65
N GLU A 96 -20.10 -5.80 -15.99
CA GLU A 96 -20.11 -5.67 -14.51
C GLU A 96 -20.20 -7.03 -13.80
N ASN A 97 -20.81 -8.03 -14.44
CA ASN A 97 -20.98 -9.38 -13.92
C ASN A 97 -19.88 -10.36 -14.37
N VAL A 98 -18.90 -9.89 -15.15
CA VAL A 98 -17.73 -10.67 -15.58
C VAL A 98 -16.58 -10.39 -14.61
N PRO A 99 -16.21 -11.34 -13.74
CA PRO A 99 -15.13 -11.13 -12.77
C PRO A 99 -13.81 -10.79 -13.46
N LEU A 100 -13.11 -9.80 -12.92
CA LEU A 100 -11.76 -9.47 -13.35
C LEU A 100 -10.80 -10.60 -12.99
N LYS A 101 -9.74 -10.80 -13.77
CA LYS A 101 -8.72 -11.79 -13.44
C LYS A 101 -7.83 -11.30 -12.29
N PRO A 102 -7.21 -12.21 -11.52
CA PRO A 102 -6.23 -11.82 -10.49
C PRO A 102 -5.11 -10.94 -11.05
N GLY A 103 -4.82 -9.84 -10.36
CA GLY A 103 -3.68 -8.97 -10.65
C GLY A 103 -2.44 -9.33 -9.82
N PRO A 104 -1.34 -8.59 -9.97
CA PRO A 104 -0.07 -8.89 -9.30
C PRO A 104 -0.13 -8.85 -7.77
N ALA A 105 -0.99 -8.02 -7.17
CA ALA A 105 -1.17 -7.94 -5.70
C ALA A 105 -2.13 -8.99 -5.14
N PHE A 106 -2.85 -9.73 -6.00
CA PHE A 106 -3.99 -10.55 -5.58
C PHE A 106 -3.61 -11.60 -4.54
N TYR A 107 -2.57 -12.39 -4.82
CA TYR A 107 -2.14 -13.46 -3.91
C TYR A 107 -1.45 -12.91 -2.66
N PHE A 108 -0.85 -11.72 -2.73
CA PHE A 108 -0.38 -11.02 -1.53
C PHE A 108 -1.56 -10.65 -0.62
N VAL A 109 -2.65 -10.11 -1.16
CA VAL A 109 -3.88 -9.83 -0.39
C VAL A 109 -4.45 -11.11 0.22
N LYS A 110 -4.53 -12.22 -0.53
CA LYS A 110 -4.96 -13.52 0.03
C LYS A 110 -4.07 -13.97 1.20
N ALA A 111 -2.75 -13.79 1.11
CA ALA A 111 -1.85 -14.15 2.19
C ALA A 111 -2.01 -13.25 3.43
N LEU A 112 -2.29 -11.95 3.26
CA LEU A 112 -2.65 -11.05 4.37
C LEU A 112 -3.94 -11.52 5.07
N GLU A 113 -4.96 -11.93 4.31
CA GLU A 113 -6.21 -12.49 4.86
C GLU A 113 -5.97 -13.78 5.65
N GLN A 114 -5.07 -14.65 5.18
CA GLN A 114 -4.69 -15.87 5.90
C GLN A 114 -4.01 -15.56 7.23
N VAL A 115 -3.11 -14.57 7.26
CA VAL A 115 -2.50 -14.08 8.51
C VAL A 115 -3.58 -13.55 9.45
N ASN A 116 -4.53 -12.76 8.94
CA ASN A 116 -5.65 -12.25 9.74
C ASN A 116 -6.52 -13.38 10.32
N ALA A 117 -6.79 -14.43 9.54
CA ALA A 117 -7.55 -15.60 10.01
C ALA A 117 -6.83 -16.27 11.19
N ARG A 118 -5.52 -16.52 11.05
CA ARG A 118 -4.68 -17.09 12.13
C ARG A 118 -4.61 -16.20 13.36
N LEU A 119 -4.49 -14.88 13.18
CA LEU A 119 -4.52 -13.94 14.30
C LEU A 119 -5.87 -13.98 15.02
N ARG A 120 -6.99 -14.06 14.31
CA ARG A 120 -8.33 -14.16 14.92
C ARG A 120 -8.55 -15.48 15.65
N GLU A 121 -7.93 -16.58 15.22
CA GLU A 121 -7.95 -17.85 15.96
C GLU A 121 -7.27 -17.71 17.33
N LEU A 122 -6.13 -17.02 17.37
CA LEU A 122 -5.32 -16.84 18.59
C LEU A 122 -5.80 -15.67 19.48
N TYR A 123 -6.36 -14.64 18.85
CA TYR A 123 -6.76 -13.37 19.45
C TYR A 123 -8.10 -12.87 18.86
N PRO A 124 -9.24 -13.48 19.25
CA PRO A 124 -10.54 -13.21 18.60
C PRO A 124 -11.03 -11.76 18.66
N ASN A 125 -10.62 -11.00 19.67
CA ASN A 125 -11.07 -9.62 19.92
C ASN A 125 -10.00 -8.58 19.55
N ASP A 126 -8.87 -8.99 18.99
CA ASP A 126 -7.78 -8.09 18.66
C ASP A 126 -8.06 -7.39 17.33
N GLU A 127 -7.89 -6.07 17.32
CA GLU A 127 -8.11 -5.22 16.15
C GLU A 127 -6.82 -4.95 15.38
N GLU A 128 -5.67 -5.34 15.91
CA GLU A 128 -4.41 -5.20 15.19
C GLU A 128 -4.23 -6.36 14.21
N LEU A 129 -4.80 -6.13 13.04
CA LEU A 129 -4.91 -6.98 11.86
C LEU A 129 -4.61 -6.13 10.63
N PHE A 130 -4.43 -6.75 9.47
CA PHE A 130 -4.41 -6.02 8.21
C PHE A 130 -5.82 -5.51 7.85
N ASP A 131 -5.92 -4.21 7.52
CA ASP A 131 -7.10 -3.63 6.86
C ASP A 131 -6.77 -3.41 5.38
N ILE A 132 -7.39 -4.18 4.49
CA ILE A 132 -7.16 -4.07 3.06
C ILE A 132 -8.17 -3.09 2.47
N VAL A 133 -7.66 -2.03 1.85
CA VAL A 133 -8.47 -0.98 1.23
C VAL A 133 -8.25 -0.96 -0.27
N LEU A 134 -9.32 -0.94 -1.06
CA LEU A 134 -9.23 -0.66 -2.49
C LEU A 134 -9.18 0.86 -2.74
N MET A 135 -8.13 1.33 -3.40
CA MET A 135 -7.94 2.75 -3.75
C MET A 135 -7.88 2.90 -5.27
N THR A 136 -8.88 3.52 -5.89
CA THR A 136 -8.94 3.62 -7.36
C THR A 136 -9.23 5.02 -7.84
N ASN A 137 -8.59 5.40 -8.95
CA ASN A 137 -8.86 6.65 -9.64
C ASN A 137 -10.04 6.53 -10.61
N ASN A 138 -10.66 5.34 -10.69
CA ASN A 138 -11.76 5.08 -11.60
C ASN A 138 -13.02 5.88 -11.20
N HIS A 139 -13.86 6.15 -12.20
CA HIS A 139 -15.19 6.69 -11.99
C HIS A 139 -16.06 5.73 -11.16
N ALA A 140 -16.95 6.25 -10.32
CA ALA A 140 -17.76 5.47 -9.38
C ALA A 140 -18.59 4.35 -10.05
N GLN A 141 -19.04 4.57 -11.29
CA GLN A 141 -19.80 3.57 -12.06
C GLN A 141 -19.02 2.27 -12.32
N VAL A 142 -17.69 2.34 -12.37
CA VAL A 142 -16.82 1.16 -12.51
C VAL A 142 -16.80 0.29 -11.24
N GLY A 143 -17.26 0.85 -10.11
CA GLY A 143 -17.20 0.23 -8.80
C GLY A 143 -17.95 -1.10 -8.72
N VAL A 144 -19.05 -1.23 -9.46
CA VAL A 144 -19.89 -2.45 -9.42
C VAL A 144 -19.10 -3.68 -9.86
N ARG A 145 -18.35 -3.59 -10.96
CA ARG A 145 -17.53 -4.72 -11.43
C ARG A 145 -16.41 -5.08 -10.45
N LEU A 146 -15.81 -4.08 -9.81
CA LEU A 146 -14.77 -4.27 -8.79
C LEU A 146 -15.36 -5.00 -7.57
N ILE A 147 -16.52 -4.56 -7.09
CA ILE A 147 -17.25 -5.19 -5.98
C ILE A 147 -17.65 -6.62 -6.34
N ASN A 148 -18.19 -6.85 -7.54
CA ASN A 148 -18.57 -8.19 -8.02
C ASN A 148 -17.35 -9.11 -8.11
N SER A 149 -16.19 -8.60 -8.55
CA SER A 149 -14.94 -9.36 -8.57
C SER A 149 -14.46 -9.70 -7.17
N ILE A 150 -14.48 -8.73 -6.24
CA ILE A 150 -14.13 -8.94 -4.82
C ILE A 150 -15.02 -10.01 -4.18
N ASN A 151 -16.33 -9.95 -4.43
CA ASN A 151 -17.28 -10.95 -3.95
C ASN A 151 -17.06 -12.32 -4.60
N HIS A 152 -16.80 -12.38 -5.92
CA HIS A 152 -16.52 -13.61 -6.65
C HIS A 152 -15.33 -14.38 -6.04
N TYR A 153 -14.26 -13.66 -5.68
CA TYR A 153 -13.08 -14.27 -5.06
C TYR A 153 -13.15 -14.34 -3.52
N SER A 154 -14.26 -13.90 -2.91
CA SER A 154 -14.43 -13.84 -1.46
C SER A 154 -13.29 -13.09 -0.76
N LEU A 155 -12.88 -11.95 -1.31
CA LEU A 155 -11.92 -11.06 -0.66
C LEU A 155 -12.61 -10.26 0.45
N SER A 156 -11.97 -10.15 1.60
CA SER A 156 -12.42 -9.41 2.78
C SER A 156 -12.06 -7.92 2.69
N ILE A 157 -12.43 -7.29 1.56
CA ILE A 157 -12.21 -5.87 1.32
C ILE A 157 -13.56 -5.18 1.49
N GLU A 158 -13.71 -4.39 2.55
CA GLU A 158 -14.97 -3.71 2.89
C GLU A 158 -14.87 -2.19 2.68
N ARG A 159 -13.64 -1.65 2.52
CA ARG A 159 -13.39 -0.21 2.35
C ARG A 159 -12.86 0.10 0.96
N PHE A 160 -13.55 1.02 0.29
CA PHE A 160 -13.27 1.45 -1.07
C PHE A 160 -13.17 2.96 -1.10
N CYS A 161 -12.21 3.48 -1.86
CA CYS A 161 -12.15 4.89 -2.21
C CYS A 161 -12.00 4.99 -3.73
N MET A 162 -12.94 5.71 -4.35
CA MET A 162 -12.98 5.97 -5.77
C MET A 162 -12.85 7.48 -5.97
N THR A 163 -11.72 7.94 -6.48
CA THR A 163 -11.40 9.38 -6.52
C THR A 163 -11.88 10.06 -7.79
N GLY A 164 -12.45 9.33 -8.76
CA GLY A 164 -13.01 9.90 -9.98
C GLY A 164 -12.01 10.66 -10.85
N GLY A 165 -10.72 10.31 -10.76
CA GLY A 165 -9.61 10.94 -11.48
C GLY A 165 -8.69 11.78 -10.60
N GLU A 166 -9.12 12.16 -9.39
CA GLU A 166 -8.31 12.92 -8.45
C GLU A 166 -7.19 12.10 -7.83
N SER A 167 -6.16 12.76 -7.29
CA SER A 167 -5.02 12.07 -6.69
C SER A 167 -5.44 11.31 -5.40
N PRO A 168 -5.03 10.03 -5.23
CA PRO A 168 -5.40 9.24 -4.05
C PRO A 168 -4.66 9.65 -2.78
N ILE A 169 -3.62 10.48 -2.86
CA ILE A 169 -2.68 10.72 -1.75
C ILE A 169 -3.37 11.27 -0.49
N GLY A 170 -4.25 12.26 -0.64
CA GLY A 170 -4.99 12.82 0.50
C GLY A 170 -5.84 11.77 1.21
N TYR A 171 -6.43 10.85 0.45
CA TYR A 171 -7.20 9.73 0.99
C TYR A 171 -6.32 8.67 1.63
N LEU A 172 -5.16 8.35 1.05
CA LEU A 172 -4.19 7.43 1.64
C LEU A 172 -3.75 7.92 3.04
N THR A 173 -3.48 9.22 3.18
CA THR A 173 -3.16 9.84 4.48
C THR A 173 -4.34 9.78 5.44
N ALA A 174 -5.54 10.16 5.00
CA ALA A 174 -6.75 10.13 5.82
C ALA A 174 -7.11 8.70 6.30
N TYR A 175 -6.69 7.69 5.54
CA TYR A 175 -6.93 6.28 5.85
C TYR A 175 -5.84 5.66 6.73
N LEU A 176 -4.82 6.44 7.11
CA LEU A 176 -3.67 5.97 7.89
C LEU A 176 -2.95 4.81 7.19
N THR A 177 -2.71 4.95 5.89
CA THR A 177 -2.12 3.88 5.08
C THR A 177 -0.68 3.58 5.51
N ASN A 178 -0.42 2.32 5.87
CA ASN A 178 0.91 1.81 6.19
C ASN A 178 1.68 1.40 4.94
N LEU A 179 0.98 0.81 3.94
CA LEU A 179 1.56 0.39 2.66
C LEU A 179 0.59 0.69 1.52
N TYR A 180 1.06 1.34 0.46
CA TYR A 180 0.32 1.55 -0.79
C TYR A 180 0.96 0.80 -1.96
N LEU A 181 0.21 -0.10 -2.58
CA LEU A 181 0.62 -0.83 -3.77
C LEU A 181 -0.20 -0.40 -4.98
N SER A 182 0.46 0.02 -6.05
CA SER A 182 -0.26 0.46 -7.25
C SER A 182 0.48 0.14 -8.53
N ALA A 183 -0.25 -0.08 -9.62
CA ALA A 183 0.32 -0.15 -10.96
C ALA A 183 0.55 1.25 -11.59
N ASP A 184 0.46 2.31 -10.81
CA ASP A 184 0.71 3.69 -11.21
C ASP A 184 1.98 4.22 -10.53
N SER A 185 3.07 4.34 -11.30
CA SER A 185 4.36 4.78 -10.77
C SER A 185 4.35 6.24 -10.31
N GLU A 186 3.55 7.10 -10.94
CA GLU A 186 3.47 8.51 -10.55
C GLU A 186 2.79 8.64 -9.19
N LYS A 187 1.68 7.92 -8.98
CA LYS A 187 0.99 7.91 -7.68
C LYS A 187 1.81 7.25 -6.59
N VAL A 188 2.62 6.24 -6.91
CA VAL A 188 3.55 5.65 -5.94
C VAL A 188 4.63 6.67 -5.54
N GLN A 189 5.19 7.41 -6.50
CA GLN A 189 6.17 8.46 -6.21
C GLN A 189 5.57 9.55 -5.33
N GLU A 190 4.39 10.07 -5.67
CA GLU A 190 3.67 11.07 -4.87
C GLU A 190 3.42 10.57 -3.43
N ALA A 191 3.08 9.28 -3.26
CA ALA A 191 2.84 8.66 -1.96
C ALA A 191 4.13 8.54 -1.12
N ILE A 192 5.25 8.14 -1.73
CA ILE A 192 6.56 8.12 -1.05
C ILE A 192 6.96 9.52 -0.59
N GLU A 193 6.75 10.54 -1.44
CA GLU A 193 7.03 11.94 -1.09
C GLU A 193 6.15 12.46 0.05
N ALA A 194 4.92 11.94 0.17
CA ALA A 194 4.02 12.18 1.29
C ALA A 194 4.36 11.38 2.56
N GLY A 195 5.43 10.57 2.55
CA GLY A 195 5.86 9.75 3.68
C GLY A 195 5.11 8.42 3.85
N ILE A 196 4.41 7.97 2.81
CA ILE A 196 3.66 6.70 2.80
C ILE A 196 4.51 5.63 2.12
N ALA A 197 4.80 4.53 2.82
CA ALA A 197 5.53 3.42 2.23
C ALA A 197 4.76 2.89 1.01
N SER A 198 5.40 2.89 -0.16
CA SER A 198 4.69 2.59 -1.40
C SER A 198 5.58 1.87 -2.41
N ALA A 199 4.97 1.08 -3.28
CA ALA A 199 5.68 0.42 -4.38
C ALA A 199 4.82 0.27 -5.63
N THR A 200 5.48 0.37 -6.78
CA THR A 200 4.88 0.17 -8.10
C THR A 200 4.85 -1.31 -8.42
N MET A 201 3.66 -1.83 -8.69
CA MET A 201 3.46 -3.22 -9.09
C MET A 201 3.33 -3.33 -10.61
N PHE A 202 3.85 -4.43 -11.14
CA PHE A 202 3.84 -4.71 -12.56
C PHE A 202 3.11 -6.02 -12.81
N THR A 203 2.37 -6.09 -13.91
CA THR A 203 1.66 -7.31 -14.31
C THR A 203 2.68 -8.45 -14.46
N ALA A 204 2.46 -9.56 -13.75
CA ALA A 204 3.32 -10.73 -13.85
C ALA A 204 3.01 -11.49 -15.15
N ASN A 205 4.06 -11.93 -15.86
CA ASN A 205 3.92 -12.66 -17.12
C ASN A 205 3.67 -14.17 -16.93
N LYS A 206 3.64 -14.66 -15.69
CA LYS A 206 3.59 -16.09 -15.36
C LYS A 206 2.77 -16.32 -14.10
N ASP A 207 1.83 -17.27 -14.18
CA ASP A 207 1.16 -17.82 -13.00
C ASP A 207 2.12 -18.77 -12.29
N ILE A 208 2.71 -18.30 -11.18
CA ILE A 208 3.58 -19.13 -10.34
C ILE A 208 2.82 -19.55 -9.08
N PRO A 209 2.94 -20.83 -8.68
CA PRO A 209 2.37 -21.30 -7.43
C PRO A 209 2.93 -20.52 -6.23
N TYR A 210 2.05 -19.85 -5.50
CA TYR A 210 2.38 -19.17 -4.25
C TYR A 210 2.33 -20.15 -3.06
N CYS A 211 2.75 -19.69 -1.88
CA CYS A 211 2.68 -20.48 -0.65
C CYS A 211 1.39 -20.13 0.09
N ASP A 212 0.48 -21.09 0.24
CA ASP A 212 -0.83 -20.91 0.88
C ASP A 212 -0.80 -21.00 2.41
N LYS A 213 0.39 -21.18 3.01
CA LYS A 213 0.57 -21.29 4.47
C LYS A 213 1.26 -20.09 5.09
N GLN A 214 1.99 -19.31 4.30
CA GLN A 214 2.82 -18.22 4.80
C GLN A 214 2.76 -17.03 3.86
N LEU A 215 2.47 -15.85 4.39
CA LEU A 215 2.86 -14.59 3.81
C LEU A 215 4.40 -14.51 3.76
N ARG A 216 4.95 -14.35 2.56
CA ARG A 216 6.39 -14.25 2.31
C ARG A 216 6.70 -12.90 1.71
N VAL A 217 7.43 -12.07 2.42
CA VAL A 217 7.76 -10.70 1.98
C VAL A 217 9.27 -10.56 1.92
N ALA A 218 9.79 -10.29 0.73
CA ALA A 218 11.21 -10.08 0.50
C ALA A 218 11.49 -8.59 0.27
N PHE A 219 12.58 -8.10 0.85
CA PHE A 219 13.01 -6.71 0.75
C PHE A 219 14.46 -6.65 0.29
N ASP A 220 14.79 -5.71 -0.59
CA ASP A 220 16.14 -5.18 -0.64
C ASP A 220 16.47 -4.39 0.64
N GLY A 221 17.77 -4.21 0.89
CA GLY A 221 18.27 -3.40 1.98
C GLY A 221 18.24 -1.91 1.65
N ASP A 222 19.25 -1.45 0.90
CA ASP A 222 19.48 -0.03 0.62
C ASP A 222 18.34 0.56 -0.22
N ALA A 223 18.01 1.83 0.02
CA ALA A 223 16.89 2.54 -0.61
C ALA A 223 15.49 1.90 -0.48
N VAL A 224 15.35 0.83 0.32
CA VAL A 224 14.07 0.16 0.63
C VAL A 224 13.83 0.13 2.12
N LEU A 225 14.62 -0.66 2.87
CA LEU A 225 14.58 -0.71 4.34
C LEU A 225 15.50 0.33 4.97
N PHE A 226 16.64 0.59 4.34
CA PHE A 226 17.61 1.61 4.74
C PHE A 226 17.55 2.78 3.76
N SER A 227 18.12 3.92 4.14
CA SER A 227 18.26 5.05 3.23
C SER A 227 19.22 4.71 2.07
N ASP A 228 19.32 5.64 1.12
CA ASP A 228 20.25 5.57 -0.01
C ASP A 228 21.68 6.09 0.32
N GLU A 229 22.00 6.28 1.61
CA GLU A 229 23.31 6.76 2.10
C GLU A 229 24.47 5.96 1.49
N SER A 230 24.33 4.64 1.46
CA SER A 230 25.37 3.75 0.93
C SER A 230 25.53 3.85 -0.58
N GLU A 231 24.42 4.05 -1.32
CA GLU A 231 24.46 4.25 -2.77
C GLU A 231 25.13 5.59 -3.12
N GLN A 232 24.86 6.65 -2.35
CA GLN A 232 25.51 7.95 -2.49
C GLN A 232 27.03 7.84 -2.37
N ILE A 233 27.52 7.16 -1.33
CA ILE A 233 28.96 6.97 -1.11
C ILE A 233 29.60 6.19 -2.26
N VAL A 234 28.98 5.10 -2.73
CA VAL A 234 29.52 4.31 -3.85
C VAL A 234 29.59 5.15 -5.12
N LYS A 235 28.57 5.96 -5.42
CA LYS A 235 28.52 6.81 -6.62
C LYS A 235 29.52 7.96 -6.57
N GLU A 236 29.72 8.57 -5.40
CA GLU A 236 30.61 9.72 -5.24
C GLU A 236 32.08 9.33 -5.04
N HIS A 237 32.34 8.20 -4.38
CA HIS A 237 33.66 7.86 -3.84
C HIS A 237 34.14 6.45 -4.18
N GLY A 238 33.30 5.61 -4.80
CA GLY A 238 33.64 4.24 -5.19
C GLY A 238 33.55 3.21 -4.06
N LEU A 239 33.80 1.95 -4.42
CA LEU A 239 33.58 0.79 -3.53
C LEU A 239 34.56 0.73 -2.34
N ASP A 240 35.82 1.12 -2.52
CA ASP A 240 36.82 1.06 -1.44
C ASP A 240 36.42 1.99 -0.29
N ARG A 241 35.99 3.22 -0.63
CA ARG A 241 35.51 4.20 0.34
C ARG A 241 34.22 3.77 1.02
N PHE A 242 33.35 3.07 0.29
CA PHE A 242 32.18 2.44 0.88
C PHE A 242 32.56 1.39 1.94
N PHE A 243 33.52 0.50 1.66
CA PHE A 243 33.95 -0.50 2.63
C PHE A 243 34.62 0.12 3.87
N GLU A 244 35.47 1.13 3.69
CA GLU A 244 36.04 1.90 4.81
C GLU A 244 34.92 2.53 5.66
N HIS A 245 33.95 3.15 5.01
CA HIS A 245 32.82 3.79 5.68
C HIS A 245 31.99 2.77 6.49
N GLU A 246 31.68 1.61 5.90
CA GLU A 246 30.92 0.56 6.57
C GLU A 246 31.66 -0.01 7.79
N GLN A 247 32.98 -0.18 7.69
CA GLN A 247 33.80 -0.64 8.81
C GLN A 247 33.83 0.39 9.95
N MET A 248 34.03 1.67 9.63
CA MET A 248 34.06 2.75 10.64
C MET A 248 32.71 2.95 11.32
N ASN A 249 31.61 2.75 10.57
CA ASN A 249 30.24 2.96 11.05
C ASN A 249 29.52 1.66 11.44
N GLU A 250 30.23 0.55 11.60
CA GLU A 250 29.60 -0.77 11.82
C GLU A 250 28.60 -0.80 13.00
N ASN A 251 28.87 -0.01 14.04
CA ASN A 251 28.01 0.10 15.24
C ASN A 251 27.04 1.29 15.21
N LYS A 252 27.05 2.08 14.14
CA LYS A 252 26.12 3.19 13.93
C LYS A 252 24.98 2.69 13.03
N PRO A 253 23.72 2.70 13.50
CA PRO A 253 22.59 2.27 12.68
C PRO A 253 22.54 3.00 11.33
N LEU A 254 22.15 2.27 10.27
CA LEU A 254 21.80 2.88 8.99
C LEU A 254 20.56 3.76 9.17
N ALA A 255 20.46 4.85 8.40
CA ALA A 255 19.24 5.64 8.37
C ALA A 255 18.08 4.83 7.74
N GLN A 256 16.85 5.18 8.11
CA GLN A 256 15.66 4.44 7.69
C GLN A 256 15.27 4.74 6.24
N GLY A 257 14.87 3.70 5.52
CA GLY A 257 14.26 3.78 4.20
C GLY A 257 12.74 3.86 4.27
N PRO A 258 12.08 4.00 3.10
CA PRO A 258 10.63 4.22 3.02
C PRO A 258 9.79 3.02 3.52
N LEU A 259 10.29 1.79 3.42
CA LEU A 259 9.53 0.58 3.81
C LEU A 259 9.86 0.07 5.22
N LYS A 260 10.71 0.77 5.97
CA LYS A 260 11.06 0.41 7.35
C LYS A 260 9.82 0.28 8.25
N GLY A 261 8.86 1.20 8.14
CA GLY A 261 7.61 1.16 8.92
C GLY A 261 6.77 -0.09 8.64
N PHE A 262 6.64 -0.48 7.37
CA PHE A 262 5.92 -1.70 7.02
C PHE A 262 6.62 -2.98 7.54
N LEU A 263 7.95 -3.01 7.57
CA LEU A 263 8.67 -4.11 8.23
C LEU A 263 8.42 -4.14 9.74
N GLU A 264 8.31 -2.97 10.39
CA GLU A 264 7.93 -2.89 11.81
C GLU A 264 6.54 -3.47 12.06
N ASP A 265 5.58 -3.16 11.19
CA ASP A 265 4.22 -3.72 11.25
C ASP A 265 4.23 -5.25 11.13
N LEU A 266 4.99 -5.80 10.16
CA LEU A 266 5.16 -7.25 10.02
C LEU A 266 5.81 -7.87 11.26
N GLY A 267 6.88 -7.26 11.77
CA GLY A 267 7.60 -7.71 12.96
C GLY A 267 6.73 -7.68 14.22
N LYS A 268 5.82 -6.70 14.33
CA LYS A 268 4.85 -6.61 15.43
C LYS A 268 3.86 -7.77 15.39
N LEU A 269 3.32 -8.10 14.22
CA LEU A 269 2.46 -9.26 14.05
C LEU A 269 3.20 -10.59 14.26
N GLN A 270 4.44 -10.74 13.78
CA GLN A 270 5.27 -11.92 14.04
C GLN A 270 5.43 -12.17 15.54
N LYS A 271 5.70 -11.11 16.33
CA LYS A 271 5.82 -11.22 17.79
C LYS A 271 4.56 -11.72 18.48
N LYS A 272 3.36 -11.47 17.93
CA LYS A 272 2.11 -12.05 18.46
C LYS A 272 2.10 -13.56 18.34
N PHE A 273 2.49 -14.10 17.19
CA PHE A 273 2.62 -15.55 17.01
C PHE A 273 3.69 -16.13 17.93
N TYR A 274 4.80 -15.43 18.13
CA TYR A 274 5.88 -15.89 19.01
C TYR A 274 5.42 -15.98 20.47
N ALA A 275 4.59 -15.03 20.92
CA ALA A 275 3.99 -15.04 22.25
C ALA A 275 2.97 -16.18 22.48
N LYS A 276 2.61 -16.92 21.43
CA LYS A 276 1.76 -18.12 21.47
C LYS A 276 2.52 -19.39 21.12
N ASP A 277 3.84 -19.36 21.25
CA ASP A 277 4.75 -20.47 20.90
C ASP A 277 4.68 -20.91 19.43
N GLU A 278 4.11 -20.10 18.53
CA GLU A 278 4.02 -20.38 17.09
C GLU A 278 5.19 -19.77 16.31
N ARG A 279 6.39 -19.69 16.90
CA ARG A 279 7.55 -19.08 16.22
C ARG A 279 7.96 -19.82 14.95
N LEU A 280 7.97 -21.16 15.00
CA LEU A 280 8.35 -21.98 13.85
C LEU A 280 7.24 -22.08 12.79
N ASP A 281 5.98 -21.97 13.23
CA ASP A 281 4.77 -22.06 12.39
C ASP A 281 4.20 -20.68 12.06
N CYS A 282 4.96 -19.61 12.28
CA CYS A 282 4.50 -18.25 12.03
C CYS A 282 4.09 -18.09 10.56
N PRO A 283 2.86 -17.57 10.29
CA PRO A 283 2.37 -17.41 8.93
C PRO A 283 2.99 -16.19 8.23
N ILE A 284 3.87 -15.42 8.88
CA ILE A 284 4.61 -14.31 8.27
C ILE A 284 6.08 -14.69 8.25
N ARG A 285 6.70 -14.61 7.06
CA ARG A 285 8.12 -14.85 6.87
C ARG A 285 8.76 -13.71 6.08
N THR A 286 9.77 -13.08 6.66
CA THR A 286 10.45 -11.91 6.10
C THR A 286 11.84 -12.27 5.60
N TYR A 287 12.23 -11.71 4.45
CA TYR A 287 13.52 -11.97 3.83
C TYR A 287 14.22 -10.66 3.51
N LEU A 288 15.50 -10.56 3.88
CA LEU A 288 16.40 -9.54 3.36
C LEU A 288 17.18 -10.14 2.20
N VAL A 289 17.06 -9.57 0.99
CA VAL A 289 17.77 -10.02 -0.22
C VAL A 289 18.58 -8.84 -0.76
N THR A 290 19.84 -8.75 -0.34
CA THR A 290 20.68 -7.58 -0.59
C THR A 290 21.90 -7.90 -1.45
N ALA A 291 22.28 -6.94 -2.31
CA ALA A 291 23.52 -7.00 -3.07
C ALA A 291 24.78 -6.81 -2.20
N ARG A 292 24.63 -6.40 -0.93
CA ARG A 292 25.75 -6.26 0.02
C ARG A 292 26.48 -7.59 0.23
N SER A 293 27.78 -7.47 0.55
CA SER A 293 28.60 -8.59 0.97
C SER A 293 28.42 -8.85 2.47
N ALA A 294 28.25 -10.12 2.85
CA ALA A 294 28.16 -10.50 4.26
C ALA A 294 29.40 -10.08 5.07
N ALA A 295 30.58 -10.26 4.48
CA ALA A 295 31.85 -10.11 5.18
C ALA A 295 32.27 -8.64 5.37
N SER A 296 31.98 -7.77 4.39
CA SER A 296 32.49 -6.38 4.42
C SER A 296 31.44 -5.33 4.80
N SER A 297 30.15 -5.58 4.55
CA SER A 297 29.09 -4.59 4.82
C SER A 297 27.81 -5.17 5.43
N GLY A 298 27.81 -6.47 5.78
CA GLY A 298 26.64 -7.14 6.34
C GLY A 298 26.44 -6.95 7.84
N ALA A 299 27.52 -6.77 8.61
CA ALA A 299 27.45 -6.62 10.06
C ALA A 299 26.61 -5.40 10.48
N ARG A 300 26.83 -4.25 9.85
CA ARG A 300 26.08 -3.00 10.11
C ARG A 300 24.59 -3.16 9.85
N VAL A 301 24.23 -3.86 8.77
CA VAL A 301 22.83 -4.16 8.42
C VAL A 301 22.13 -4.97 9.51
N LEU A 302 22.75 -6.07 9.95
CA LEU A 302 22.17 -6.93 10.98
C LEU A 302 22.10 -6.23 12.34
N LYS A 303 23.11 -5.41 12.69
CA LYS A 303 23.11 -4.59 13.91
C LYS A 303 22.01 -3.52 13.86
N THR A 304 21.78 -2.92 12.69
CA THR A 304 20.72 -1.93 12.49
C THR A 304 19.34 -2.56 12.73
N LEU A 305 19.03 -3.68 12.07
CA LEU A 305 17.76 -4.39 12.27
C LEU A 305 17.55 -4.77 13.74
N ARG A 306 18.59 -5.28 14.40
CA ARG A 306 18.55 -5.59 15.84
C ARG A 306 18.27 -4.35 16.70
N SER A 307 18.90 -3.21 16.38
CA SER A 307 18.68 -1.96 17.12
C SER A 307 17.25 -1.43 16.99
N TRP A 308 16.58 -1.73 15.87
CA TRP A 308 15.16 -1.46 15.68
C TRP A 308 14.25 -2.50 16.35
N GLY A 309 14.82 -3.54 16.96
CA GLY A 309 14.06 -4.66 17.53
C GLY A 309 13.35 -5.50 16.47
N LEU A 310 13.86 -5.49 15.23
CA LEU A 310 13.33 -6.24 14.10
C LEU A 310 14.17 -7.49 13.84
N GLU A 311 13.48 -8.60 13.69
CA GLU A 311 14.06 -9.89 13.36
C GLU A 311 13.64 -10.23 11.92
N ILE A 312 14.61 -10.41 11.03
CA ILE A 312 14.39 -10.97 9.71
C ILE A 312 14.60 -12.48 9.80
N ASP A 313 13.69 -13.27 9.23
CA ASP A 313 13.79 -14.74 9.28
C ASP A 313 14.98 -15.26 8.46
N GLU A 314 15.20 -14.69 7.28
CA GLU A 314 16.30 -15.07 6.40
C GLU A 314 16.99 -13.84 5.78
N ALA A 315 18.29 -13.71 5.99
CA ALA A 315 19.11 -12.65 5.40
C ALA A 315 20.10 -13.23 4.39
N LEU A 316 19.95 -12.80 3.13
CA LEU A 316 20.70 -13.30 1.98
C LEU A 316 21.56 -12.17 1.41
N PHE A 317 22.86 -12.27 1.67
CA PHE A 317 23.88 -11.34 1.20
C PHE A 317 24.52 -11.89 -0.06
N LEU A 318 24.25 -11.24 -1.20
CA LEU A 318 24.60 -11.76 -2.51
C LEU A 318 25.94 -11.26 -3.04
N ALA A 319 26.56 -10.28 -2.39
CA ALA A 319 27.84 -9.69 -2.83
C ALA A 319 27.85 -9.33 -4.34
N GLY A 320 26.76 -8.72 -4.83
CA GLY A 320 26.56 -8.34 -6.23
C GLY A 320 26.00 -9.44 -7.14
N ALA A 321 25.82 -10.68 -6.68
CA ALA A 321 25.21 -11.73 -7.48
C ALA A 321 23.72 -11.42 -7.78
N PRO A 322 23.17 -11.90 -8.91
CA PRO A 322 21.77 -11.66 -9.27
C PRO A 322 20.79 -12.17 -8.22
N LYS A 323 19.76 -11.38 -7.90
CA LYS A 323 18.69 -11.73 -6.95
C LYS A 323 17.69 -12.75 -7.50
N GLY A 324 17.51 -12.78 -8.83
CA GLY A 324 16.51 -13.63 -9.49
C GLY A 324 16.51 -15.11 -9.07
N PRO A 325 17.64 -15.84 -9.16
CA PRO A 325 17.69 -17.26 -8.81
C PRO A 325 17.28 -17.56 -7.37
N ILE A 326 17.64 -16.69 -6.42
CA ILE A 326 17.28 -16.90 -5.02
C ILE A 326 15.81 -16.55 -4.75
N LEU A 327 15.26 -15.56 -5.44
CA LEU A 327 13.84 -15.23 -5.37
C LEU A 327 12.94 -16.36 -5.89
N VAL A 328 13.38 -17.10 -6.92
CA VAL A 328 12.69 -18.32 -7.39
C VAL A 328 12.63 -19.38 -6.30
N LYS A 329 13.67 -19.51 -5.47
CA LYS A 329 13.69 -20.44 -4.34
C LYS A 329 12.76 -19.97 -3.20
N ILE A 330 12.79 -18.68 -2.89
CA ILE A 330 11.99 -18.06 -1.82
C ILE A 330 10.49 -18.12 -2.17
N ARG A 331 10.15 -17.87 -3.44
CA ARG A 331 8.77 -17.67 -3.94
C ARG A 331 8.00 -16.67 -3.06
N PRO A 332 8.49 -15.41 -2.97
CA PRO A 332 7.80 -14.42 -2.16
C PRO A 332 6.46 -14.05 -2.80
N HIS A 333 5.51 -13.63 -1.95
CA HIS A 333 4.27 -13.01 -2.43
C HIS A 333 4.54 -11.65 -3.04
N ILE A 334 5.55 -10.95 -2.52
CA ILE A 334 6.04 -9.69 -3.05
C ILE A 334 7.52 -9.52 -2.70
N PHE A 335 8.30 -9.06 -3.67
CA PHE A 335 9.68 -8.62 -3.51
C PHE A 335 9.79 -7.12 -3.78
N PHE A 336 10.33 -6.36 -2.83
CA PHE A 336 10.55 -4.92 -2.96
C PHE A 336 12.00 -4.60 -3.29
N ASP A 337 12.21 -3.78 -4.32
CA ASP A 337 13.54 -3.33 -4.76
C ASP A 337 13.43 -1.92 -5.34
N ASP A 338 14.46 -1.10 -5.17
CA ASP A 338 14.51 0.26 -5.72
C ASP A 338 15.03 0.30 -7.17
N GLN A 339 15.64 -0.78 -7.66
CA GLN A 339 16.27 -0.81 -8.98
C GLN A 339 15.44 -1.60 -9.99
N MET A 340 15.01 -0.93 -11.06
CA MET A 340 14.26 -1.57 -12.16
C MET A 340 14.96 -2.79 -12.76
N PHE A 341 16.29 -2.82 -12.83
CA PHE A 341 17.03 -3.99 -13.31
C PHE A 341 16.79 -5.24 -12.45
N HIS A 342 16.70 -5.09 -11.12
CA HIS A 342 16.37 -6.19 -10.22
C HIS A 342 14.91 -6.61 -10.33
N ILE A 343 14.01 -5.64 -10.50
CA ILE A 343 12.57 -5.88 -10.75
C ILE A 343 12.39 -6.71 -12.03
N GLU A 344 12.95 -6.26 -13.15
CA GLU A 344 12.86 -6.95 -14.44
C GLU A 344 13.46 -8.37 -14.38
N GLY A 345 14.64 -8.51 -13.76
CA GLY A 345 15.29 -9.81 -13.58
C GLY A 345 14.45 -10.78 -12.74
N ALA A 346 13.78 -10.29 -11.69
CA ALA A 346 12.87 -11.08 -10.87
C ALA A 346 11.61 -11.49 -11.68
N GLN A 347 11.03 -10.57 -12.45
CA GLN A 347 9.84 -10.81 -13.26
C GLN A 347 10.07 -11.79 -14.43
N GLN A 348 11.25 -11.77 -15.06
CA GLN A 348 11.60 -12.72 -16.12
C GLN A 348 11.55 -14.18 -15.61
N LEU A 349 11.94 -14.36 -14.35
CA LEU A 349 11.85 -15.64 -13.63
C LEU A 349 10.49 -15.83 -12.93
N GLY A 350 9.59 -14.86 -13.08
CA GLY A 350 8.20 -14.87 -12.65
C GLY A 350 7.96 -14.56 -11.16
N THR A 351 8.95 -14.03 -10.47
CA THR A 351 8.72 -13.48 -9.13
C THR A 351 7.89 -12.20 -9.24
N VAL A 352 6.88 -12.06 -8.38
CA VAL A 352 6.14 -10.79 -8.22
C VAL A 352 7.07 -9.79 -7.52
N ALA A 353 7.48 -8.77 -8.27
CA ALA A 353 8.38 -7.73 -7.81
C ALA A 353 7.70 -6.36 -7.89
N ALA A 354 7.97 -5.50 -6.91
CA ALA A 354 7.41 -4.17 -6.80
C ALA A 354 8.53 -3.14 -6.63
N HIS A 355 8.52 -2.13 -7.48
CA HIS A 355 9.54 -1.10 -7.55
C HIS A 355 9.28 -0.01 -6.51
N VAL A 356 10.27 0.28 -5.68
CA VAL A 356 10.23 1.38 -4.70
C VAL A 356 10.99 2.57 -5.28
N PRO A 357 10.32 3.59 -5.85
CA PRO A 357 11.03 4.71 -6.48
C PRO A 357 11.56 5.68 -5.41
N TYR A 358 12.61 5.27 -4.71
CA TYR A 358 13.29 6.03 -3.66
C TYR A 358 14.79 6.10 -3.90
N GLY A 359 15.43 7.15 -3.36
CA GLY A 359 16.87 7.35 -3.42
C GLY A 359 17.39 8.01 -4.70
N ILE A 360 18.69 8.31 -4.70
CA ILE A 360 19.36 8.96 -5.84
C ILE A 360 19.39 8.09 -7.12
N GLY A 361 19.23 6.76 -7.00
CA GLY A 361 19.05 5.84 -8.12
C GLY A 361 17.97 6.28 -9.11
N GLN A 362 16.89 6.88 -8.60
CA GLN A 362 15.73 7.28 -9.41
C GLN A 362 15.99 8.49 -10.31
N LYS A 363 16.88 9.41 -9.89
CA LYS A 363 17.15 10.65 -10.62
C LYS A 363 17.91 10.40 -11.93
N TYR A 364 18.67 9.31 -12.02
CA TYR A 364 19.45 8.94 -13.21
C TYR A 364 18.60 8.41 -14.37
N TYR A 365 17.42 7.85 -14.10
CA TYR A 365 16.49 7.41 -15.15
C TYR A 365 15.64 8.55 -15.72
N LYS A 366 15.48 9.67 -14.99
CA LYS A 366 14.85 10.90 -15.51
C LYS A 366 15.75 11.67 -16.49
N SER A 367 17.08 11.49 -16.42
CA SER A 367 18.05 12.28 -17.21
C SER A 367 18.57 11.60 -18.47
N LYS A 368 18.23 10.33 -18.73
CA LYS A 368 18.44 9.72 -20.05
C LYS A 368 17.20 9.95 -20.92
N PRO A 369 17.28 10.70 -22.03
CA PRO A 369 16.20 10.71 -23.00
C PRO A 369 15.96 9.28 -23.49
N LYS A 370 14.68 8.91 -23.70
CA LYS A 370 14.30 7.68 -24.40
C LYS A 370 14.98 7.73 -25.77
N ASP A 371 16.04 6.96 -25.95
CA ASP A 371 16.64 6.75 -27.26
C ASP A 371 15.74 5.78 -28.03
N ASP A 372 14.61 6.29 -28.51
CA ASP A 372 13.80 5.65 -29.53
C ASP A 372 14.54 5.78 -30.86
N THR A 373 15.58 4.98 -31.03
CA THR A 373 16.15 4.66 -32.34
C THR A 373 16.12 3.16 -32.58
N VAL A 374 14.91 2.66 -32.83
CA VAL A 374 14.74 1.42 -33.60
C VAL A 374 15.19 1.71 -35.03
N LYS A 375 16.20 0.94 -35.44
CA LYS A 375 16.85 0.88 -36.74
C LYS A 375 15.85 0.92 -37.91
N LYS A 376 16.22 1.64 -38.98
CA LYS A 376 15.82 1.30 -40.35
C LYS A 376 16.66 0.14 -40.87
#